data_AF-A0A9E1UR79-F1
#
_entry.id   AF-A0A9E1UR79-F1
#
_cell.length_a   1.000
_cell.length_b   1.000
_cell.length_c   1.000
_cell.angle_alpha   90.00
_cell.angle_beta   90.00
_cell.angle_gamma   90.00
#
_symmetry.space_group_name_H-M   'P 1'
#
loop_
_entity.id
_entity.type
_entity.pdbx_description
1 polymer ?
#
loop_
_entity_poly.entity_id
_entity_poly.type
_entity_poly.pdbx_seq_one_letter_code
_entity_poly.pdbx_strand_id
1 'polypeptide(L)'
;TEAIDRLHSTAMSHGRIIVVEVMGHRAGWLALAGGIAGGADVVLIPEIPYGTEAVAQAIMRRTRAGKTFSIVVVAEGVMSRDQAKAVAKLVEAKEQAKNKGQKREAKAKLVEFHRQHVNHTLDLARQLEERTGLESRLTILGHLQRGGTPSAADRVLAPRLGTACAELLDQGVHGVMVAARGAGAEPVPLEKTAGSKKLVPPDHPLVQAARYVGTCLGDR
;
A
#
# COMPACT_ATOMS: atom_id res chain seq x y z
N THR A 1 -7.85 8.12 -7.82
CA THR A 1 -9.02 7.25 -7.58
C THR A 1 -9.64 6.75 -8.87
N GLU A 2 -9.48 7.45 -10.00
CA GLU A 2 -10.10 7.14 -11.31
C GLU A 2 -10.29 5.65 -11.65
N ALA A 3 -9.25 4.82 -11.49
CA ALA A 3 -9.35 3.39 -11.75
C ALA A 3 -10.38 2.69 -10.85
N ILE A 4 -10.37 2.98 -9.56
CA ILE A 4 -11.34 2.46 -8.58
C ILE A 4 -12.75 2.94 -8.94
N ASP A 5 -12.89 4.24 -9.24
CA ASP A 5 -14.19 4.85 -9.58
C ASP A 5 -14.82 4.20 -10.83
N ARG A 6 -14.00 3.92 -11.86
CA ARG A 6 -14.46 3.20 -13.06
C ARG A 6 -14.87 1.77 -12.77
N LEU A 7 -14.13 1.08 -11.89
CA LEU A 7 -14.41 -0.30 -11.52
C LEU A 7 -15.68 -0.44 -10.65
N HIS A 8 -16.09 0.58 -9.91
CA HIS A 8 -17.36 0.57 -9.19
C HIS A 8 -18.57 0.34 -10.12
N SER A 9 -18.61 1.02 -11.26
CA SER A 9 -19.71 0.88 -12.22
C SER A 9 -19.81 -0.53 -12.80
N THR A 10 -18.68 -1.19 -13.03
CA THR A 10 -18.66 -2.56 -13.58
C THR A 10 -18.94 -3.62 -12.52
N ALA A 11 -18.49 -3.40 -11.29
CA ALA A 11 -18.76 -4.28 -10.15
C ALA A 11 -20.25 -4.36 -9.84
N MET A 12 -20.94 -3.21 -9.84
CA MET A 12 -22.36 -3.09 -9.52
C MET A 12 -23.26 -3.84 -10.49
N SER A 13 -22.92 -3.87 -11.78
CA SER A 13 -23.73 -4.53 -12.81
C SER A 13 -23.73 -6.06 -12.74
N HIS A 14 -22.69 -6.67 -12.14
CA HIS A 14 -22.50 -8.13 -12.17
C HIS A 14 -22.41 -8.79 -10.79
N GLY A 15 -22.45 -8.02 -9.70
CA GLY A 15 -22.39 -8.57 -8.34
C GLY A 15 -21.07 -9.30 -8.05
N ARG A 16 -19.94 -8.62 -8.32
CA ARG A 16 -18.59 -9.21 -8.28
C ARG A 16 -17.72 -8.63 -7.17
N ILE A 17 -16.69 -9.39 -6.80
CA ILE A 17 -15.54 -8.85 -6.07
C ILE A 17 -14.57 -8.29 -7.11
N ILE A 18 -14.22 -7.01 -7.02
CA ILE A 18 -13.13 -6.45 -7.82
C ILE A 18 -11.92 -6.26 -6.92
N VAL A 19 -10.83 -6.93 -7.27
CA VAL A 19 -9.53 -6.79 -6.62
C VAL A 19 -8.67 -5.86 -7.45
N VAL A 20 -8.18 -4.77 -6.86
CA VAL A 20 -7.37 -3.75 -7.52
C VAL A 20 -6.01 -3.69 -6.86
N GLU A 21 -4.98 -4.13 -7.59
CA GLU A 21 -3.61 -3.98 -7.14
C GLU A 21 -3.07 -2.58 -7.46
N VAL A 22 -2.52 -1.93 -6.44
CA VAL A 22 -1.90 -0.61 -6.53
C VAL A 22 -0.44 -0.67 -6.11
N MET A 23 0.38 0.15 -6.74
CA MET A 23 1.77 0.38 -6.35
C MET A 23 1.87 0.90 -4.91
N GLY A 24 3.06 0.79 -4.33
CA GLY A 24 3.36 1.27 -2.97
C GLY A 24 4.61 0.62 -2.37
N HIS A 25 5.13 -0.41 -3.02
CA HIS A 25 6.28 -1.23 -2.71
C HIS A 25 6.30 -1.79 -1.29
N ARG A 26 6.60 -0.96 -0.29
CA ARG A 26 6.62 -1.37 1.12
C ARG A 26 5.76 -0.47 2.01
N ALA A 27 5.11 0.54 1.44
CA ALA A 27 4.29 1.50 2.17
C ALA A 27 2.87 1.53 1.62
N GLY A 28 1.89 1.58 2.51
CA GLY A 28 0.47 1.49 2.19
C GLY A 28 -0.21 2.79 1.75
N TRP A 29 0.50 3.92 1.65
CA TRP A 29 -0.12 5.25 1.48
C TRP A 29 -1.08 5.35 0.28
N LEU A 30 -0.68 4.81 -0.88
CA LEU A 30 -1.48 4.84 -2.10
C LEU A 30 -2.75 3.99 -1.97
N ALA A 31 -2.62 2.77 -1.43
CA ALA A 31 -3.75 1.88 -1.19
C ALA A 31 -4.70 2.47 -0.14
N LEU A 32 -4.18 3.00 0.96
CA LEU A 32 -4.97 3.59 2.03
C LEU A 32 -5.75 4.81 1.56
N ALA A 33 -5.06 5.82 1.04
CA ALA A 33 -5.70 7.06 0.60
C ALA A 33 -6.59 6.83 -0.62
N GLY A 34 -6.09 6.11 -1.63
CA GLY A 34 -6.82 5.81 -2.85
C GLY A 34 -8.04 4.92 -2.61
N GLY A 35 -7.92 3.93 -1.73
CA GLY A 35 -9.01 3.03 -1.36
C GLY A 35 -10.12 3.75 -0.61
N ILE A 36 -9.80 4.54 0.42
CA ILE A 36 -10.81 5.32 1.16
C ILE A 36 -11.49 6.33 0.23
N ALA A 37 -10.71 7.11 -0.54
CA ALA A 37 -11.25 8.13 -1.42
C ALA A 37 -12.07 7.54 -2.58
N GLY A 38 -11.72 6.34 -3.03
CA GLY A 38 -12.44 5.60 -4.07
C GLY A 38 -13.60 4.75 -3.55
N GLY A 39 -13.92 4.77 -2.24
CA GLY A 39 -15.04 4.00 -1.70
C GLY A 39 -14.80 2.49 -1.59
N ALA A 40 -13.55 2.07 -1.43
CA ALA A 40 -13.19 0.66 -1.28
C ALA A 40 -13.74 0.08 0.04
N ASP A 41 -14.20 -1.16 -0.06
CA ASP A 41 -14.81 -1.89 1.05
C ASP A 41 -13.76 -2.61 1.88
N VAL A 42 -12.68 -3.02 1.22
CA VAL A 42 -11.50 -3.61 1.82
C VAL A 42 -10.27 -2.88 1.29
N VAL A 43 -9.35 -2.51 2.18
CA VAL A 43 -8.07 -1.91 1.83
C VAL A 43 -6.95 -2.62 2.56
N LEU A 44 -6.08 -3.31 1.82
CA LEU A 44 -4.99 -4.11 2.38
C LEU A 44 -3.66 -3.40 2.17
N ILE A 45 -2.93 -3.15 3.26
CA ILE A 45 -1.66 -2.43 3.27
C ILE A 45 -0.52 -3.24 3.90
N PRO A 46 0.75 -3.04 3.51
CA PRO A 46 1.89 -3.81 4.03
C PRO A 46 2.05 -3.71 5.55
N GLU A 47 1.65 -2.59 6.14
CA GLU A 47 1.76 -2.31 7.58
C GLU A 47 0.74 -3.09 8.43
N ILE A 48 -0.32 -3.64 7.82
CA ILE A 48 -1.37 -4.39 8.51
C ILE A 48 -1.53 -5.75 7.82
N PRO A 49 -0.87 -6.81 8.31
CA PRO A 49 -0.97 -8.14 7.72
C PRO A 49 -2.41 -8.69 7.78
N TYR A 50 -2.93 -9.08 6.62
CA TYR A 50 -4.33 -9.47 6.51
C TYR A 50 -4.56 -10.97 6.77
N GLY A 51 -5.76 -11.30 7.22
CA GLY A 51 -6.29 -12.66 7.19
C GLY A 51 -7.31 -12.79 6.05
N THR A 52 -7.10 -13.73 5.13
CA THR A 52 -8.04 -14.00 4.03
C THR A 52 -9.46 -14.22 4.53
N GLU A 53 -9.61 -14.92 5.66
CA GLU A 53 -10.92 -15.16 6.28
C GLU A 53 -11.59 -13.86 6.78
N ALA A 54 -10.84 -12.94 7.38
CA ALA A 54 -11.37 -11.65 7.82
C ALA A 54 -11.87 -10.83 6.61
N VAL A 55 -11.12 -10.87 5.49
CA VAL A 55 -11.53 -10.22 4.24
C VAL A 55 -12.80 -10.85 3.68
N ALA A 56 -12.85 -12.19 3.59
CA ALA A 56 -14.03 -12.91 3.10
C ALA A 56 -15.26 -12.61 3.97
N GLN A 57 -15.12 -12.61 5.31
CA GLN A 57 -16.20 -12.27 6.22
C GLN A 57 -16.68 -10.84 6.05
N ALA A 58 -15.78 -9.88 5.84
CA ALA A 58 -16.16 -8.48 5.55
C ALA A 58 -16.99 -8.37 4.27
N ILE A 59 -16.61 -9.08 3.21
CA ILE A 59 -17.36 -9.15 1.96
C ILE A 59 -18.73 -9.80 2.19
N MET A 60 -18.78 -10.95 2.87
CA MET A 60 -20.02 -11.67 3.13
C MET A 60 -20.99 -10.88 4.02
N ARG A 61 -20.49 -10.10 4.99
CA ARG A 61 -21.33 -9.18 5.79
C ARG A 61 -22.04 -8.16 4.90
N ARG A 62 -21.36 -7.64 3.87
CA ARG A 62 -21.94 -6.70 2.91
C ARG A 62 -22.97 -7.37 2.00
N THR A 63 -22.66 -8.57 1.51
CA THR A 63 -23.60 -9.38 0.71
C THR A 63 -24.89 -9.64 1.48
N ARG A 64 -24.80 -10.01 2.76
CA ARG A 64 -25.97 -10.18 3.64
C ARG A 64 -26.75 -8.90 3.88
N ALA A 65 -26.10 -7.74 3.79
CA ALA A 65 -26.73 -6.42 3.86
C ALA A 65 -27.31 -5.95 2.51
N GLY A 66 -27.41 -6.83 1.51
CA GLY A 66 -27.98 -6.52 0.19
C GLY A 66 -27.01 -5.86 -0.80
N LYS A 67 -25.74 -5.66 -0.43
CA LYS A 67 -24.72 -5.12 -1.35
C LYS A 67 -24.10 -6.26 -2.16
N THR A 68 -24.39 -6.30 -3.45
CA THR A 68 -24.04 -7.44 -4.31
C THR A 68 -22.59 -7.44 -4.80
N PHE A 69 -21.84 -6.35 -4.59
CA PHE A 69 -20.46 -6.24 -5.05
C PHE A 69 -19.53 -5.72 -3.94
N SER A 70 -18.23 -5.96 -4.10
CA SER A 70 -17.22 -5.38 -3.21
C SER A 70 -15.95 -4.97 -3.96
N ILE A 71 -15.37 -3.84 -3.57
CA ILE A 71 -14.07 -3.37 -4.06
C ILE A 71 -13.00 -3.65 -3.00
N VAL A 72 -11.95 -4.36 -3.41
CA VAL A 72 -10.80 -4.73 -2.59
C VAL A 72 -9.56 -4.08 -3.17
N VAL A 73 -9.03 -3.05 -2.50
CA VAL A 73 -7.78 -2.38 -2.91
C VAL A 73 -6.61 -2.99 -2.18
N VAL A 74 -5.57 -3.39 -2.93
CA VAL A 74 -4.45 -4.17 -2.42
C VAL A 74 -3.15 -3.47 -2.79
N ALA A 75 -2.33 -3.12 -1.80
CA ALA A 75 -0.98 -2.64 -2.08
C ALA A 75 -0.08 -3.79 -2.59
N GLU A 76 0.78 -3.52 -3.58
CA GLU A 76 1.69 -4.51 -4.19
C GLU A 76 2.66 -5.19 -3.19
N GLY A 77 2.86 -4.58 -2.01
CA GLY A 77 3.73 -5.10 -0.96
C GLY A 77 2.99 -5.77 0.20
N VAL A 78 1.70 -6.02 0.05
CA VAL A 78 0.89 -6.55 1.16
C VAL A 78 1.30 -7.98 1.51
N MET A 79 1.03 -8.38 2.74
CA MET A 79 1.30 -9.74 3.20
C MET A 79 0.13 -10.28 4.00
N SER A 80 -0.15 -11.57 3.81
CA SER A 80 -0.99 -12.30 4.74
C SER A 80 -0.30 -12.41 6.09
N ARG A 81 -1.06 -12.69 7.15
CA ARG A 81 -0.50 -12.92 8.50
C ARG A 81 0.58 -14.01 8.51
N ASP A 82 0.43 -15.06 7.71
CA ASP A 82 1.40 -16.16 7.65
C ASP A 82 2.68 -15.75 6.91
N GLN A 83 2.53 -14.99 5.82
CA GLN A 83 3.66 -14.40 5.10
C GLN A 83 4.42 -13.41 5.98
N ALA A 84 3.72 -12.54 6.71
CA ALA A 84 4.32 -11.59 7.63
C ALA A 84 5.10 -12.29 8.75
N LYS A 85 4.59 -13.40 9.31
CA LYS A 85 5.32 -14.24 10.28
C LYS A 85 6.58 -14.86 9.66
N ALA A 86 6.49 -15.36 8.43
CA ALA A 86 7.65 -15.93 7.73
C ALA A 86 8.74 -14.86 7.51
N VAL A 87 8.35 -13.66 7.08
CA VAL A 87 9.27 -12.53 6.91
C VAL A 87 9.87 -12.08 8.24
N ALA A 88 9.08 -12.01 9.32
CA ALA A 88 9.59 -11.67 10.65
C ALA A 88 10.72 -12.63 11.09
N LYS A 89 10.53 -13.95 10.91
CA LYS A 89 11.56 -14.95 11.19
C LYS A 89 12.83 -14.75 10.36
N LEU A 90 12.69 -14.41 9.07
CA LEU A 90 13.83 -14.13 8.20
C LEU A 90 14.56 -12.84 8.58
N VAL A 91 13.83 -11.82 9.04
CA VAL A 91 14.40 -10.57 9.55
C VAL A 91 15.16 -10.85 10.85
N GLU A 92 14.57 -11.57 11.80
CA GLU A 92 15.24 -11.97 13.04
C GLU A 92 16.54 -12.75 12.77
N ALA A 93 16.50 -13.73 11.86
CA ALA A 93 17.68 -14.48 11.46
C ALA A 93 18.78 -13.59 10.85
N LYS A 94 18.40 -12.53 10.11
CA LYS A 94 19.34 -11.55 9.56
C LYS A 94 19.97 -10.67 10.64
N GLU A 95 19.18 -10.26 11.63
CA GLU A 95 19.68 -9.43 12.75
C GLU A 95 20.57 -10.24 13.70
N GLN A 96 20.29 -11.52 13.89
CA GLN A 96 21.11 -12.45 14.68
C GLN A 96 22.40 -12.91 13.97
N ALA A 97 22.54 -12.65 12.67
CA ALA A 97 23.71 -13.06 11.90
C ALA A 97 24.98 -12.31 12.33
N LYS A 98 25.99 -13.06 12.77
CA LYS A 98 27.24 -12.51 13.33
C LYS A 98 28.22 -12.04 12.26
N ASN A 99 28.23 -12.70 11.08
CA ASN A 99 29.23 -12.45 10.04
C ASN A 99 28.63 -11.81 8.77
N LYS A 100 29.44 -11.06 8.01
CA LYS A 100 29.03 -10.43 6.73
C LYS A 100 28.48 -11.44 5.71
N GLY A 101 29.01 -12.66 5.67
CA GLY A 101 28.52 -13.75 4.82
C GLY A 101 27.09 -14.19 5.16
N GLN A 102 26.83 -14.43 6.45
CA GLN A 102 25.50 -14.81 6.96
C GLN A 102 24.47 -13.69 6.74
N LYS A 103 24.85 -12.42 6.95
CA LYS A 103 23.98 -11.27 6.64
C LYS A 103 23.62 -11.21 5.15
N ARG A 104 24.55 -11.54 4.25
CA ARG A 104 24.31 -11.57 2.80
C ARG A 104 23.37 -12.72 2.41
N GLU A 105 23.56 -13.89 2.99
CA GLU A 105 22.69 -15.05 2.77
C GLU A 105 21.26 -14.80 3.28
N ALA A 106 21.11 -14.28 4.51
CA ALA A 106 19.81 -13.93 5.07
C ALA A 106 19.11 -12.84 4.24
N LYS A 107 19.86 -11.84 3.76
CA LYS A 107 19.33 -10.84 2.82
C LYS A 107 18.87 -11.47 1.50
N ALA A 108 19.61 -12.42 0.96
CA ALA A 108 19.24 -13.13 -0.27
C ALA A 108 17.96 -13.95 -0.07
N LYS A 109 17.81 -14.67 1.05
CA LYS A 109 16.57 -15.41 1.40
C LYS A 109 15.36 -14.47 1.48
N LEU A 110 15.54 -13.28 2.06
CA LEU A 110 14.50 -12.26 2.16
C LEU A 110 14.10 -11.71 0.79
N VAL A 111 15.07 -11.45 -0.08
CA VAL A 111 14.83 -11.02 -1.47
C VAL A 111 14.12 -12.10 -2.26
N GLU A 112 14.54 -13.35 -2.14
CA GLU A 112 13.89 -14.48 -2.83
C GLU A 112 12.46 -14.69 -2.34
N PHE A 113 12.21 -14.57 -1.03
CA PHE A 113 10.86 -14.61 -0.49
C PHE A 113 9.99 -13.53 -1.15
N HIS A 114 10.45 -12.27 -1.18
CA HIS A 114 9.71 -11.19 -1.85
C HIS A 114 9.50 -11.45 -3.35
N ARG A 115 10.46 -12.07 -4.04
CA ARG A 115 10.37 -12.39 -5.47
C ARG A 115 9.36 -13.51 -5.75
N GLN A 116 9.27 -14.51 -4.88
CA GLN A 116 8.32 -15.61 -5.01
C GLN A 116 6.87 -15.17 -4.73
N HIS A 117 6.70 -14.05 -4.01
CA HIS A 117 5.39 -13.53 -3.62
C HIS A 117 4.80 -12.50 -4.59
N VAL A 118 5.33 -12.37 -5.80
CA VAL A 118 4.84 -11.43 -6.83
C VAL A 118 3.38 -11.72 -7.24
N ASN A 119 2.93 -12.99 -7.19
CA ASN A 119 1.56 -13.38 -7.59
C ASN A 119 0.52 -13.34 -6.45
N HIS A 120 0.86 -12.79 -5.28
CA HIS A 120 0.01 -12.86 -4.09
C HIS A 120 -1.43 -12.32 -4.27
N THR A 121 -1.63 -11.31 -5.12
CA THR A 121 -2.96 -10.71 -5.34
C THR A 121 -3.87 -11.62 -6.17
N LEU A 122 -3.32 -12.38 -7.12
CA LEU A 122 -4.08 -13.37 -7.87
C LEU A 122 -4.53 -14.52 -6.96
N ASP A 123 -3.62 -14.99 -6.09
CA ASP A 123 -3.96 -16.00 -5.09
C ASP A 123 -5.03 -15.50 -4.12
N LEU A 124 -4.96 -14.23 -3.69
CA LEU A 124 -5.99 -13.61 -2.87
C LEU A 124 -7.35 -13.64 -3.59
N ALA A 125 -7.42 -13.20 -4.85
CA ALA A 125 -8.66 -13.19 -5.62
C ALA A 125 -9.29 -14.59 -5.67
N ARG A 126 -8.50 -15.63 -6.01
CA ARG A 126 -8.96 -17.02 -6.02
C ARG A 126 -9.44 -17.49 -4.64
N GLN A 127 -8.69 -17.18 -3.59
CA GLN A 127 -9.07 -17.56 -2.23
C GLN A 127 -10.38 -16.90 -1.77
N LEU A 128 -10.67 -15.68 -2.25
CA LEU A 128 -11.93 -14.99 -1.98
C LEU A 128 -13.09 -15.65 -2.74
N GLU A 129 -12.92 -16.04 -4.00
CA GLU A 129 -13.94 -16.82 -4.72
C GLU A 129 -14.27 -18.12 -3.99
N GLU A 130 -13.25 -18.90 -3.62
CA GLU A 130 -13.41 -20.18 -2.92
C GLU A 130 -14.19 -20.04 -1.59
N ARG A 131 -14.02 -18.91 -0.89
CA ARG A 131 -14.63 -18.68 0.44
C ARG A 131 -15.99 -18.00 0.40
N THR A 132 -16.21 -17.16 -0.59
CA THR A 132 -17.43 -16.34 -0.67
C THR A 132 -18.44 -16.88 -1.67
N GLY A 133 -17.99 -17.69 -2.64
CA GLY A 133 -18.80 -18.13 -3.78
C GLY A 133 -19.07 -17.01 -4.79
N LEU A 134 -18.47 -15.82 -4.62
CA LEU A 134 -18.63 -14.68 -5.52
C LEU A 134 -17.49 -14.64 -6.53
N GLU A 135 -17.82 -14.39 -7.81
CA GLU A 135 -16.82 -14.21 -8.86
C GLU A 135 -15.93 -12.99 -8.53
N SER A 136 -14.61 -13.18 -8.66
CA SER A 136 -13.59 -12.17 -8.44
C SER A 136 -12.91 -11.77 -9.73
N ARG A 137 -12.68 -10.47 -9.93
CA ARG A 137 -11.92 -9.94 -11.09
C ARG A 137 -10.75 -9.13 -10.58
N LEU A 138 -9.56 -9.50 -11.05
CA LEU A 138 -8.32 -8.81 -10.72
C LEU A 138 -7.99 -7.74 -11.78
N THR A 139 -7.64 -6.55 -11.32
CA THR A 139 -7.01 -5.49 -12.12
C THR A 139 -5.70 -5.07 -11.47
N ILE A 140 -4.60 -5.20 -12.20
CA ILE A 140 -3.27 -4.74 -11.75
C ILE A 140 -2.97 -3.43 -12.48
N LEU A 141 -2.90 -2.31 -11.76
CA LEU A 141 -2.66 -1.02 -12.39
C LEU A 141 -1.21 -0.85 -12.86
N GLY A 142 -0.26 -1.35 -12.06
CA GLY A 142 1.17 -1.31 -12.37
C GLY A 142 1.66 0.08 -12.79
N HIS A 143 2.40 0.14 -13.90
CA HIS A 143 3.07 1.36 -14.36
C HIS A 143 2.12 2.48 -14.79
N LEU A 144 0.82 2.20 -15.00
CA LEU A 144 -0.18 3.24 -15.27
C LEU A 144 -0.15 4.33 -14.18
N GLN A 145 0.13 3.95 -12.93
CA GLN A 145 0.14 4.87 -11.78
C GLN A 145 1.35 5.81 -11.74
N ARG A 146 2.38 5.56 -12.55
CA ARG A 146 3.57 6.44 -12.66
C ARG A 146 3.49 7.40 -13.83
N GLY A 147 2.48 7.26 -14.68
CA GLY A 147 2.23 8.12 -15.83
C GLY A 147 1.01 9.03 -15.61
N GLY A 148 0.73 9.86 -16.61
CA GLY A 148 -0.41 10.75 -16.61
C GLY A 148 -0.08 12.18 -16.21
N THR A 149 -1.12 12.99 -16.13
CA THR A 149 -1.00 14.42 -15.87
C THR A 149 -0.91 14.67 -14.36
N PRO A 150 0.11 15.40 -13.86
CA PRO A 150 0.25 15.67 -12.42
C PRO A 150 -0.95 16.47 -11.90
N SER A 151 -1.35 16.18 -10.66
CA SER A 151 -2.44 16.88 -9.99
C SER A 151 -2.10 18.36 -9.76
N ALA A 152 -3.11 19.19 -9.52
CA ALA A 152 -2.88 20.60 -9.16
C ALA A 152 -1.97 20.72 -7.93
N ALA A 153 -2.14 19.86 -6.93
CA ALA A 153 -1.31 19.82 -5.73
C ALA A 153 0.16 19.49 -6.07
N ASP A 154 0.41 18.49 -6.92
CA ASP A 154 1.77 18.13 -7.34
C ASP A 154 2.43 19.25 -8.15
N ARG A 155 1.67 19.91 -9.04
CA ARG A 155 2.15 21.03 -9.86
C ARG A 155 2.49 22.27 -9.03
N VAL A 156 1.88 22.45 -7.86
CA VAL A 156 2.25 23.53 -6.91
C VAL A 156 3.39 23.09 -6.00
N LEU A 157 3.39 21.83 -5.56
CA LEU A 157 4.41 21.27 -4.69
C LEU A 157 5.80 21.26 -5.36
N ALA A 158 5.86 20.84 -6.62
CA ALA A 158 7.12 20.70 -7.37
C ALA A 158 7.92 22.02 -7.45
N PRO A 159 7.37 23.15 -7.94
CA PRO A 159 8.08 24.42 -7.97
C PRO A 159 8.39 24.94 -6.56
N ARG A 160 7.52 24.71 -5.56
CA ARG A 160 7.80 25.09 -4.16
C ARG A 160 9.06 24.40 -3.63
N LEU A 161 9.23 23.10 -3.89
CA LEU A 161 10.43 22.36 -3.48
C LEU A 161 11.64 22.73 -4.35
N GLY A 162 11.44 22.92 -5.66
CA GLY A 162 12.51 23.27 -6.59
C GLY A 162 13.12 24.64 -6.35
N THR A 163 12.30 25.65 -6.09
CA THR A 163 12.75 27.01 -5.76
C THR A 163 13.50 27.05 -4.43
N ALA A 164 12.96 26.43 -3.38
CA ALA A 164 13.66 26.30 -2.09
C ALA A 164 15.00 25.55 -2.24
N CYS A 165 15.08 24.55 -3.12
CA CYS A 165 16.35 23.88 -3.44
C CYS A 165 17.37 24.84 -4.07
N ALA A 166 16.93 25.65 -5.05
CA ALA A 166 17.79 26.63 -5.70
C ALA A 166 18.30 27.71 -4.72
N GLU A 167 17.43 28.20 -3.83
CA GLU A 167 17.80 29.16 -2.77
C GLU A 167 18.85 28.57 -1.81
N LEU A 168 18.69 27.30 -1.40
CA LEU A 168 19.66 26.63 -0.53
C LEU A 168 21.02 26.48 -1.22
N LEU A 169 21.04 26.20 -2.53
CA LEU A 169 22.28 26.12 -3.30
C LEU A 169 22.98 27.48 -3.41
N ASP A 170 22.23 28.56 -3.64
CA ASP A 170 22.77 29.93 -3.66
C ASP A 170 23.38 30.33 -2.31
N GLN A 171 22.77 29.87 -1.20
CA GLN A 171 23.27 30.06 0.17
C GLN A 171 24.44 29.12 0.53
N GLY A 172 24.92 28.28 -0.40
CA GLY A 172 26.02 27.33 -0.15
C GLY A 172 25.64 26.14 0.74
N VAL A 173 24.35 25.87 0.92
CA VAL A 173 23.87 24.74 1.73
C VAL A 173 23.82 23.47 0.87
N HIS A 174 24.58 22.46 1.27
CA HIS A 174 24.69 21.18 0.57
C HIS A 174 24.41 20.00 1.50
N GLY A 175 24.25 18.79 0.94
CA GLY A 175 24.06 17.57 1.73
C GLY A 175 22.68 17.45 2.39
N VAL A 176 21.68 18.18 1.89
CA VAL A 176 20.31 18.21 2.42
C VAL A 176 19.28 17.76 1.38
N MET A 177 18.18 17.18 1.83
CA MET A 177 16.95 16.96 1.08
C MET A 177 15.97 18.10 1.42
N VAL A 178 15.29 18.67 0.42
CA VAL A 178 14.21 19.63 0.66
C VAL A 178 12.93 18.87 1.00
N ALA A 179 12.42 19.05 2.22
CA ALA A 179 11.18 18.42 2.68
C ALA A 179 10.03 19.43 2.70
N ALA A 180 8.85 19.01 2.27
CA ALA A 180 7.63 19.79 2.43
C ALA A 180 7.16 19.74 3.90
N ARG A 181 6.99 20.90 4.55
CA ARG A 181 6.41 21.01 5.89
C ARG A 181 5.31 22.08 5.90
N GLY A 182 4.06 21.62 5.99
CA GLY A 182 2.89 22.49 5.87
C GLY A 182 2.88 23.26 4.55
N ALA A 183 2.80 24.58 4.63
CA ALA A 183 2.85 25.48 3.48
C ALA A 183 4.29 25.74 2.97
N GLY A 184 5.32 25.42 3.76
CA GLY A 184 6.72 25.73 3.44
C GLY A 184 7.55 24.52 2.99
N ALA A 185 8.85 24.79 2.81
CA ALA A 185 9.88 23.82 2.52
C ALA A 185 11.05 24.02 3.51
N GLU A 186 11.69 22.95 3.95
CA GLU A 186 12.80 23.00 4.89
C GLU A 186 13.94 22.06 4.47
N PRO A 187 15.20 22.41 4.75
CA PRO A 187 16.32 21.51 4.54
C PRO A 187 16.36 20.43 5.64
N VAL A 188 16.50 19.17 5.22
CA VAL A 188 16.71 18.03 6.12
C VAL A 188 18.02 17.34 5.75
N PRO A 189 18.98 17.17 6.68
CA PRO A 189 20.23 16.47 6.41
C PRO A 189 19.99 15.08 5.79
N LEU A 190 20.68 14.76 4.71
CA LEU A 190 20.53 13.48 4.01
C LEU A 190 20.77 12.30 4.95
N GLU A 191 21.72 12.43 5.88
CA GLU A 191 22.04 11.44 6.92
C GLU A 191 20.84 11.02 7.76
N LYS A 192 19.88 11.93 8.02
CA LYS A 192 18.66 11.64 8.77
C LYS A 192 17.60 10.91 7.94
N THR A 193 17.68 11.01 6.61
CA THR A 193 16.68 10.45 5.69
C THR A 193 17.13 9.13 5.07
N ALA A 194 18.44 8.94 4.90
CA ALA A 194 19.02 7.78 4.25
C ALA A 194 18.65 6.49 5.00
N GLY A 195 18.05 5.53 4.28
CA GLY A 195 17.68 4.23 4.81
C GLY A 195 16.35 4.19 5.60
N SER A 196 15.76 5.35 5.90
CA SER A 196 14.47 5.45 6.57
C SER A 196 13.31 5.33 5.58
N LYS A 197 12.23 4.66 5.98
CA LYS A 197 11.00 4.53 5.19
C LYS A 197 9.87 5.22 5.92
N LYS A 198 9.08 6.00 5.18
CA LYS A 198 7.83 6.59 5.68
C LYS A 198 6.69 5.58 5.51
N LEU A 199 6.57 4.66 6.46
CA LEU A 199 5.45 3.71 6.53
C LEU A 199 4.19 4.38 7.09
N VAL A 200 3.03 3.76 6.89
CA VAL A 200 1.77 4.18 7.51
C VAL A 200 1.80 3.81 9.00
N PRO A 201 1.72 4.77 9.94
CA PRO A 201 1.61 4.46 11.35
C PRO A 201 0.28 3.74 11.66
N PRO A 202 0.25 2.69 12.50
CA PRO A 202 -0.99 1.98 12.84
C PRO A 202 -2.07 2.85 13.49
N ASP A 203 -1.66 3.92 14.16
CA ASP A 203 -2.49 4.90 14.85
C ASP A 203 -2.81 6.14 14.00
N HIS A 204 -2.36 6.18 12.74
CA HIS A 204 -2.54 7.32 11.86
C HIS A 204 -4.04 7.68 11.69
N PRO A 205 -4.43 8.96 11.69
CA PRO A 205 -5.84 9.37 11.59
C PRO A 205 -6.58 8.77 10.39
N LEU A 206 -5.89 8.57 9.26
CA LEU A 206 -6.47 7.95 8.07
C LEU A 206 -6.80 6.46 8.25
N VAL A 207 -6.03 5.73 9.06
CA VAL A 207 -6.32 4.33 9.42
C VAL A 207 -7.59 4.28 10.30
N GLN A 208 -7.70 5.21 11.25
CA GLN A 208 -8.89 5.34 12.09
C GLN A 208 -10.12 5.72 11.25
N ALA A 209 -9.97 6.71 10.36
CA ALA A 209 -11.02 7.14 9.44
C ALA A 209 -11.52 5.97 8.58
N ALA A 210 -10.62 5.16 8.00
CA ALA A 210 -10.97 3.97 7.24
C ALA A 210 -11.88 3.03 8.05
N ARG A 211 -11.50 2.74 9.30
CA ARG A 211 -12.29 1.89 10.19
C ARG A 211 -13.65 2.50 10.53
N TYR A 212 -13.72 3.81 10.79
CA TYR A 212 -14.97 4.49 11.13
C TYR A 212 -15.95 4.55 9.97
N VAL A 213 -15.48 4.65 8.73
CA VAL A 213 -16.34 4.59 7.54
C VAL A 213 -16.68 3.14 7.12
N GLY A 214 -16.22 2.15 7.89
CA GLY A 214 -16.54 0.73 7.69
C GLY A 214 -15.65 0.00 6.68
N THR A 215 -14.53 0.58 6.25
CA THR A 215 -13.53 -0.10 5.41
C THR A 215 -12.79 -1.17 6.23
N CYS A 216 -12.76 -2.39 5.73
CA CYS A 216 -12.00 -3.49 6.33
C CYS A 216 -10.51 -3.38 5.98
N LEU A 217 -9.63 -3.48 6.98
CA LEU A 217 -8.18 -3.47 6.78
C LEU A 217 -7.55 -4.88 6.82
N GLY A 218 -8.39 -5.92 6.83
CA GLY A 218 -7.98 -7.32 6.82
C GLY A 218 -7.52 -7.87 8.18
N ASP A 219 -7.56 -7.06 9.25
CA ASP A 219 -7.13 -7.43 10.60
C ASP A 219 -8.27 -7.84 11.54
N ARG A 220 -9.54 -7.58 11.20
CA ARG A 220 -10.71 -7.86 12.05
C ARG A 220 -11.94 -8.24 11.22
#